data_AF-A0A0F9IIE2-F1
#
_entry.id   AF-A0A0F9IIE2-F1
#
_cell.length_a   1.000
_cell.length_b   1.000
_cell.length_c   1.000
_cell.angle_alpha   90.00
_cell.angle_beta   90.00
_cell.angle_gamma   90.00
#
_symmetry.space_group_name_H-M   'P 1'
#
loop_
_entity.id
_entity.type
_entity.pdbx_description
1 polymer ?
#
loop_
_entity_poly.entity_id
_entity_poly.type
_entity_poly.pdbx_seq_one_letter_code
_entity_poly.pdbx_strand_id
1 'polypeptide(L)' 'MNGYKAFYKGKSIEVSANTSYEAQEKAAKVFKARKSYQVAIVICEKAGEQVIHSTADIG' A
#
# COMPACT_ATOMS: atom_id res chain seq x y z
N MET A 1 -2.68 -3.62 12.96
CA MET A 1 -1.89 -3.66 11.71
C MET A 1 -2.82 -3.28 10.56
N ASN A 2 -2.34 -2.45 9.64
CA ASN A 2 -3.10 -2.04 8.46
C ASN A 2 -2.65 -2.86 7.25
N GLY A 3 -3.59 -3.15 6.35
CA GLY A 3 -3.34 -3.83 5.08
C GLY A 3 -3.01 -2.80 4.01
N TYR A 4 -1.86 -2.96 3.35
CA TYR A 4 -1.42 -2.11 2.25
C TYR A 4 -1.20 -2.95 1.00
N LYS A 5 -1.53 -2.41 -0.17
CA LYS A 5 -1.18 -2.98 -1.46
C LYS A 5 -0.10 -2.12 -2.11
N ALA A 6 1.04 -2.74 -2.36
CA ALA A 6 2.20 -2.09 -2.95
C ALA A 6 2.29 -2.43 -4.43
N PHE A 7 2.50 -1.42 -5.27
CA PHE A 7 2.64 -1.55 -6.71
C PHE A 7 4.03 -1.10 -7.16
N TYR A 8 4.69 -1.90 -7.97
CA TYR A 8 6.00 -1.60 -8.52
C TYR A 8 6.20 -2.24 -9.89
N LYS A 9 6.42 -1.43 -10.93
CA LYS A 9 6.71 -1.87 -12.31
C LYS A 9 5.74 -2.96 -12.83
N GLY A 10 4.44 -2.74 -12.65
CA GLY A 10 3.40 -3.68 -13.09
C GLY A 10 3.23 -4.93 -12.20
N LYS A 11 3.97 -5.04 -11.10
CA LYS A 11 3.79 -6.06 -10.07
C LYS A 11 3.08 -5.48 -8.86
N SER A 12 2.30 -6.30 -8.16
CA SER A 12 1.64 -5.91 -6.92
C SER A 12 1.82 -6.96 -5.83
N ILE A 13 1.99 -6.54 -4.58
CA ILE A 13 2.03 -7.41 -3.40
C ILE A 13 1.19 -6.78 -2.28
N GLU A 14 0.69 -7.63 -1.38
CA GLU A 14 0.04 -7.20 -0.16
C GLU A 14 1.03 -7.22 1.01
N VAL A 15 1.00 -6.15 1.81
CA VAL A 15 1.94 -5.91 2.91
C VAL A 15 1.17 -5.44 4.12
N SER A 16 1.34 -6.15 5.23
CA SER A 16 0.81 -5.71 6.52
C SER A 16 1.88 -4.93 7.29
N ALA A 17 1.54 -3.70 7.68
CA ALA A 17 2.43 -2.83 8.45
C ALA A 17 1.64 -1.91 9.39
N ASN A 18 2.33 -1.25 10.32
CA ASN A 18 1.68 -0.26 11.18
C ASN A 18 1.52 1.07 10.41
N THR A 19 2.58 1.48 9.71
CA THR A 19 2.59 2.70 8.89
C THR A 19 2.78 2.42 7.39
N SER A 20 2.35 3.37 6.55
CA SER A 20 2.57 3.32 5.09
C SER A 20 4.05 3.37 4.72
N TYR A 21 4.86 4.08 5.51
CA TYR A 21 6.32 4.13 5.35
C TYR A 21 6.96 2.76 5.56
N GLU A 22 6.62 2.06 6.65
CA GLU A 22 7.08 0.68 6.87
C GLU A 22 6.62 -0.28 5.77
N ALA A 23 5.38 -0.13 5.28
CA ALA A 23 4.88 -0.92 4.16
C ALA A 23 5.71 -0.68 2.89
N GLN A 24 6.08 0.57 2.63
CA GLN A 24 6.91 0.96 1.50
C GLN A 24 8.32 0.38 1.59
N GLU A 25 8.97 0.44 2.75
CA GLU A 25 10.30 -0.13 2.95
C GLU A 25 10.29 -1.66 2.79
N LYS A 26 9.30 -2.34 3.37
CA LYS A 26 9.11 -3.79 3.21
C LYS A 26 8.90 -4.15 1.74
N ALA A 27 8.01 -3.43 1.05
CA ALA A 27 7.73 -3.67 -0.35
C ALA A 27 8.94 -3.39 -1.25
N ALA A 28 9.70 -2.31 -0.99
CA ALA A 28 10.90 -1.98 -1.74
C ALA A 28 11.96 -3.07 -1.65
N LYS A 29 12.14 -3.69 -0.48
CA LYS A 29 13.04 -4.84 -0.27
C LYS A 29 12.58 -6.06 -1.08
N VAL A 30 11.28 -6.38 -1.05
CA VAL A 30 10.71 -7.51 -1.82
C VAL A 30 10.85 -7.28 -3.33
N PHE A 31 10.53 -6.09 -3.80
CA PHE A 31 10.62 -5.74 -5.21
C PHE A 31 12.05 -5.47 -5.70
N LYS A 32 13.04 -5.45 -4.80
CA LYS A 32 14.42 -5.02 -5.07
C LYS A 32 14.43 -3.66 -5.79
N ALA A 33 13.53 -2.76 -5.37
CA ALA A 33 13.42 -1.44 -5.94
C ALA A 33 14.67 -0.62 -5.59
N ARG A 34 15.25 0.09 -6.57
CA ARG A 34 16.43 0.93 -6.34
C ARG A 34 16.18 2.04 -5.31
N LYS A 35 14.96 2.55 -5.26
CA LYS A 35 14.55 3.62 -4.33
C LYS A 35 13.15 3.34 -3.84
N SER A 36 12.95 3.42 -2.52
CA SER A 36 11.70 3.06 -1.85
C SER A 36 10.51 3.88 -2.34
N TYR A 37 10.73 5.16 -2.66
CA TYR A 37 9.70 6.07 -3.17
C TYR A 37 9.15 5.72 -4.57
N GLN A 38 9.78 4.81 -5.31
CA GLN A 38 9.23 4.34 -6.59
C GLN A 38 8.12 3.30 -6.40
N VAL A 39 7.95 2.80 -5.17
CA VAL A 39 6.88 1.87 -4.83
C VAL A 39 5.66 2.69 -4.42
N ALA A 40 4.57 2.54 -5.16
CA ALA A 40 3.29 3.15 -4.83
C ALA A 40 2.56 2.29 -3.79
N ILE A 41 2.05 2.92 -2.73
CA ILE A 41 1.36 2.25 -1.62
C ILE A 41 -0.10 2.71 -1.58
N VAL A 42 -1.01 1.75 -1.54
CA VAL A 42 -2.46 1.96 -1.38
C VAL A 42 -2.89 1.31 -0.07
N ILE A 43 -3.66 2.05 0.75
CA ILE A 43 -4.29 1.48 1.96
C ILE A 43 -5.50 0.65 1.51
N CYS A 44 -5.53 -0.63 1.88
CA CYS A 44 -6.67 -1.51 1.60
C CYS A 44 -7.51 -1.77 2.85
N GLU A 45 -6.90 -1.75 4.03
CA GLU A 45 -7.59 -2.03 5.29
C GLU A 45 -7.06 -1.11 6.38
N LYS A 46 -7.95 -0.33 6.99
CA LYS A 46 -7.61 0.55 8.11
C LYS A 46 -8.47 0.10 9.29
N ALA A 47 -7.81 -0.32 10.37
CA ALA A 47 -8.47 -0.75 11.62
C ALA A 47 -9.50 -1.92 11.49
N GLY A 48 -9.34 -2.82 10.51
CA GLY A 48 -10.21 -4.00 10.34
C GLY A 48 -11.51 -3.73 9.56
N GLU A 49 -11.74 -2.49 9.15
CA GLU A 49 -12.75 -2.15 8.13
C GLU A 49 -12.05 -1.94 6.78
N GLN A 50 -12.60 -2.57 5.75
CA GLN A 50 -12.13 -2.42 4.38
C GLN A 50 -12.41 -0.98 3.94
N VAL A 51 -11.35 -0.23 3.59
CA VAL A 51 -11.51 1.17 3.15
C VAL A 51 -11.99 1.15 1.71
N ILE A 52 -13.29 1.16 1.51
CA ILE A 52 -13.89 1.36 0.19
C ILE A 52 -13.79 2.86 -0.12
N HIS A 53 -12.89 3.24 -1.03
CA HIS A 53 -12.85 4.58 -1.60
C HIS A 53 -14.01 4.70 -2.60
N SER A 54 -15.24 4.86 -2.11
CA SER A 54 -16.39 5.18 -2.95
C SER A 54 -16.25 6.63 -3.42
N THR A 55 -15.89 6.84 -4.69
CA THR A 55 -15.98 8.14 -5.36
C THR A 55 -17.46 8.47 -5.62
N ALA A 56 -18.21 8.76 -4.56
CA ALA A 56 -19.61 9.16 -4.65
C ALA A 56 -19.89 10.24 -3.61
N ASP A 57 -19.43 11.45 -3.86
CA ASP A 57 -20.04 12.66 -3.27
C ASP A 57 -19.76 13.87 -4.18
N ILE A 58 -20.61 13.99 -5.21
CA ILE A 58 -21.02 15.27 -5.79
C ILE A 58 -22.55 15.17 -5.85
N GLY A 59 -23.20 15.75 -4.85
CA GLY A 59 -24.64 15.98 -4.79
C GLY A 59 -24.89 17.39 -4.28
#